data_AF-A0A9X1AJ21-F1
#
_entry.id   AF-A0A9X1AJ21-F1
#
_cell.length_a   1.000
_cell.length_b   1.000
_cell.length_c   1.000
_cell.angle_alpha   90.00
_cell.angle_beta   90.00
_cell.angle_gamma   90.00
#
_symmetry.space_group_name_H-M   'P 1'
#
loop_
_entity.id
_entity.type
_entity.pdbx_description
1 polymer ?
#
loop_
_entity_poly.entity_id
_entity_poly.type
_entity_poly.pdbx_seq_one_letter_code
_entity_poly.pdbx_strand_id
1 'polypeptide(L)'
;MSALDDMALSDEALEAWMAAKTNPRPLVRTMSALDGFVTAAVTGPRFADPQDWMCPLMGLPRDVLAKGSATDQAVFASVARIHNRINETLFDRPQDYAPRFTT
;
A
#
# COMPACT_ATOMS: atom_id res chain seq x y z
N MET A 1 -12.22 -9.67 -10.94
CA MET A 1 -11.86 -8.59 -10.00
C MET A 1 -11.89 -9.20 -8.62
N SER A 2 -10.80 -9.10 -7.86
CA SER A 2 -10.78 -9.59 -6.47
C SER A 2 -11.62 -8.66 -5.59
N ALA A 3 -12.19 -9.16 -4.48
CA ALA A 3 -12.87 -8.29 -3.49
C ALA A 3 -11.96 -7.16 -2.95
N LEU A 4 -10.64 -7.39 -2.99
CA LEU A 4 -9.63 -6.36 -2.70
C LEU A 4 -9.61 -5.23 -3.73
N ASP A 5 -9.79 -5.54 -5.01
CA ASP A 5 -9.78 -4.55 -6.09
C ASP A 5 -11.04 -3.66 -6.03
N ASP A 6 -12.18 -4.23 -5.63
CA ASP A 6 -13.44 -3.50 -5.47
C ASP A 6 -13.39 -2.50 -4.31
N MET A 7 -12.59 -2.79 -3.28
CA MET A 7 -12.44 -1.96 -2.08
C MET A 7 -11.32 -0.93 -2.22
N ALA A 8 -10.29 -1.22 -3.02
CA ALA A 8 -9.13 -0.35 -3.15
C ALA A 8 -9.49 1.00 -3.78
N LEU A 9 -8.88 2.07 -3.27
CA LEU A 9 -8.86 3.36 -3.94
C LEU A 9 -8.10 3.29 -5.26
N SER A 10 -8.48 4.15 -6.22
CA SER A 10 -7.65 4.46 -7.38
C SER A 10 -6.32 5.07 -6.93
N ASP A 11 -5.33 5.06 -7.80
CA ASP A 11 -4.00 5.57 -7.49
C ASP A 11 -4.02 7.08 -7.21
N GLU A 12 -4.80 7.84 -7.99
CA GLU A 12 -4.98 9.27 -7.81
C GLU A 12 -5.67 9.60 -6.48
N ALA A 13 -6.69 8.81 -6.12
CA ALA A 13 -7.41 8.97 -4.86
C ALA A 13 -6.50 8.62 -3.66
N LEU A 14 -5.68 7.57 -3.78
CA LEU A 14 -4.72 7.18 -2.75
C LEU A 14 -3.64 8.25 -2.57
N GLU A 15 -3.09 8.79 -3.66
CA GLU A 15 -2.09 9.87 -3.62
C GLU A 15 -2.65 11.13 -2.98
N ALA A 16 -3.86 11.54 -3.37
CA ALA A 16 -4.56 12.66 -2.77
C ALA A 16 -4.79 12.45 -1.26
N TRP A 17 -5.18 11.23 -0.85
CA TRP A 17 -5.34 10.88 0.56
C TRP A 17 -4.02 10.97 1.34
N MET A 18 -2.93 10.42 0.79
CA MET A 18 -1.59 10.47 1.41
C MET A 18 -1.11 11.91 1.56
N ALA A 19 -1.34 12.74 0.54
CA ALA A 19 -0.98 14.16 0.56
C ALA A 19 -1.82 14.96 1.57
N ALA A 20 -3.10 14.64 1.73
CA ALA A 20 -4.01 15.37 2.62
C ALA A 20 -3.92 14.96 4.09
N LYS A 21 -3.63 13.68 4.39
CA LYS A 21 -3.60 13.18 5.77
C LYS A 21 -2.45 13.76 6.58
N THR A 22 -2.77 14.30 7.75
CA THR A 22 -1.82 14.99 8.64
C THR A 22 -1.63 14.33 10.01
N ASN A 23 -2.57 13.51 10.50
CA ASN A 23 -2.47 12.86 11.81
C ASN A 23 -3.18 11.48 11.89
N PRO A 24 -2.47 10.39 12.21
CA PRO A 24 -1.02 10.24 12.05
C PRO A 24 -0.64 10.47 10.58
N ARG A 25 0.51 11.09 10.33
CA ARG A 25 0.95 11.38 8.96
C ARG A 25 1.52 10.11 8.30
N PRO A 26 1.14 9.76 7.05
CA PRO A 26 1.80 8.70 6.29
C PRO A 26 3.28 8.98 6.09
N LEU A 27 4.11 7.93 6.07
CA LEU A 27 5.56 8.05 5.86
C LEU A 27 5.91 8.41 4.41
N VAL A 28 5.03 8.04 3.47
CA VAL A 28 5.14 8.34 2.03
C VAL A 28 3.97 9.20 1.58
N ARG A 29 4.19 10.03 0.55
CA ARG A 29 3.27 11.09 0.15
C ARG A 29 2.89 11.06 -1.33
N THR A 30 3.53 10.20 -2.10
CA THR A 30 3.34 10.05 -3.54
C THR A 30 3.25 8.58 -3.92
N MET A 31 2.66 8.27 -5.07
CA MET A 31 2.59 6.88 -5.55
C MET A 31 3.98 6.30 -5.82
N SER A 32 4.91 7.12 -6.29
CA SER A 32 6.31 6.73 -6.52
C SER A 32 7.02 6.32 -5.22
N ALA A 33 6.88 7.14 -4.16
CA ALA A 33 7.46 6.81 -2.87
C ALA A 33 6.79 5.58 -2.23
N LEU A 34 5.48 5.42 -2.39
CA LEU A 34 4.76 4.24 -1.93
C LEU A 34 5.23 2.97 -2.64
N ASP A 35 5.35 2.99 -3.97
CA ASP A 35 5.86 1.87 -4.78
C ASP A 35 7.24 1.43 -4.30
N GLY A 36 8.19 2.37 -4.15
CA GLY A 36 9.53 2.08 -3.65
C GLY A 36 9.54 1.50 -2.23
N PHE A 37 8.71 2.02 -1.32
CA PHE A 37 8.59 1.48 0.03
C PHE A 37 8.05 0.05 0.03
N VAL A 38 6.98 -0.21 -0.73
CA VAL A 38 6.38 -1.53 -0.81
C VAL A 38 7.35 -2.53 -1.45
N THR A 39 8.09 -2.14 -2.49
CA THR A 39 9.15 -2.99 -3.05
C THR A 39 10.21 -3.37 -2.00
N ALA A 40 10.66 -2.42 -1.18
CA ALA A 40 11.59 -2.71 -0.08
C ALA A 40 10.97 -3.66 0.96
N ALA A 41 9.68 -3.52 1.27
CA ALA A 41 8.97 -4.40 2.19
C ALA A 41 8.82 -5.83 1.62
N VAL A 42 8.53 -5.98 0.33
CA VAL A 42 8.41 -7.28 -0.36
C VAL A 42 9.74 -8.01 -0.46
N THR A 43 10.82 -7.28 -0.73
CA THR A 43 12.18 -7.85 -0.90
C THR A 43 12.91 -8.08 0.43
N GLY A 44 12.42 -7.47 1.52
CA GLY A 44 12.98 -7.61 2.86
C GLY A 44 12.48 -8.85 3.62
N PRO A 45 12.76 -8.92 4.94
CA PRO A 45 12.22 -9.96 5.80
C PRO A 45 10.69 -9.96 5.80
N ARG A 46 10.08 -11.14 5.78
CA ARG A 46 8.61 -11.28 5.83
C ARG A 46 8.06 -10.81 7.17
N PHE A 47 7.02 -9.99 7.10
CA PHE A 47 6.17 -9.67 8.23
C PHE A 47 5.13 -10.78 8.43
N ALA A 48 4.85 -11.14 9.69
CA ALA A 48 3.85 -12.15 10.01
C ALA A 48 2.42 -11.63 9.77
N ASP A 49 2.15 -10.37 10.15
CA ASP A 49 0.91 -9.66 9.86
C ASP A 49 1.21 -8.45 8.95
N PRO A 50 0.55 -8.33 7.78
CA PRO A 50 0.66 -7.13 6.94
C PRO A 50 0.33 -5.81 7.68
N GLN A 51 -0.54 -5.83 8.70
CA GLN A 51 -0.86 -4.65 9.52
C GLN A 51 0.36 -4.11 10.28
N ASP A 52 1.36 -4.95 10.58
CA ASP A 52 2.56 -4.54 11.32
C ASP A 52 3.41 -3.53 10.56
N TRP A 53 3.31 -3.49 9.23
CA TRP A 53 4.06 -2.54 8.40
C TRP A 53 3.17 -1.59 7.60
N MET A 54 2.01 -2.06 7.10
CA MET A 54 1.11 -1.22 6.31
C MET A 54 0.45 -0.14 7.17
N CYS A 55 0.02 -0.47 8.39
CA CYS A 55 -0.62 0.51 9.27
C CYS A 55 0.33 1.64 9.68
N PRO A 56 1.56 1.39 10.17
CA PRO A 56 2.49 2.49 10.46
C PRO A 56 2.91 3.26 9.22
N LEU A 57 3.07 2.60 8.05
CA LEU A 57 3.36 3.28 6.78
C LEU A 57 2.30 4.34 6.43
N MET A 58 1.02 3.98 6.56
CA MET A 58 -0.10 4.82 6.15
C MET A 58 -0.68 5.67 7.30
N GLY A 59 -0.16 5.55 8.52
CA GLY A 59 -0.74 6.23 9.69
C GLY A 59 -2.15 5.74 10.02
N LEU A 60 -2.40 4.45 9.85
CA LEU A 60 -3.67 3.77 10.17
C LEU A 60 -3.62 3.17 11.59
N PRO A 61 -4.78 2.96 12.23
CA PRO A 61 -4.84 2.17 13.46
C PRO A 61 -4.36 0.73 13.22
N ARG A 62 -3.76 0.09 14.24
CA ARG A 62 -3.24 -1.29 14.12
C ARG A 62 -4.32 -2.33 13.87
N ASP A 63 -5.55 -2.07 14.26
CA ASP A 63 -6.71 -2.95 14.08
C ASP A 63 -7.64 -2.49 12.94
N VAL A 64 -7.06 -1.88 11.89
CA VAL A 64 -7.80 -1.31 10.76
C VAL A 64 -8.77 -2.30 10.10
N LEU A 65 -8.40 -3.57 10.03
CA LEU A 65 -9.26 -4.60 9.44
C LEU A 65 -10.51 -4.86 10.27
N ALA A 66 -10.42 -4.74 11.60
CA ALA A 66 -11.53 -5.00 12.50
C ALA A 66 -12.35 -3.74 12.84
N LYS A 67 -11.70 -2.57 12.94
CA LYS A 67 -12.30 -1.34 13.47
C LYS A 67 -12.03 -0.08 12.64
N GLY A 68 -11.32 -0.20 11.52
CA GLY A 68 -11.06 0.91 10.63
C GLY A 68 -12.34 1.48 10.01
N SER A 69 -12.31 2.77 9.66
CA SER A 69 -13.35 3.33 8.80
C SER A 69 -13.30 2.67 7.41
N ALA A 70 -14.37 2.82 6.63
CA ALA A 70 -14.39 2.36 5.24
C ALA A 70 -13.23 2.96 4.42
N THR A 71 -12.87 4.21 4.68
CA THR A 71 -11.70 4.86 4.04
C THR A 71 -10.39 4.22 4.49
N ASP A 72 -10.22 3.95 5.78
CA ASP A 72 -8.98 3.30 6.28
C ASP A 72 -8.82 1.89 5.68
N GLN A 73 -9.91 1.14 5.58
CA GLN A 73 -9.93 -0.18 4.94
C GLN A 73 -9.65 -0.11 3.45
N ALA A 74 -10.20 0.89 2.74
CA ALA A 74 -9.92 1.12 1.33
C ALA A 74 -8.45 1.48 1.08
N VAL A 75 -7.85 2.30 1.96
CA VAL A 75 -6.41 2.63 1.90
C VAL A 75 -5.56 1.39 2.15
N PHE A 76 -5.89 0.59 3.16
CA PHE A 76 -5.20 -0.66 3.45
C PHE A 76 -5.30 -1.62 2.24
N ALA A 77 -6.49 -1.74 1.64
CA ALA A 77 -6.72 -2.53 0.43
C ALA A 77 -5.85 -2.06 -0.73
N SER A 78 -5.70 -0.76 -0.93
CA SER A 78 -4.84 -0.21 -1.98
C SER A 78 -3.37 -0.61 -1.78
N VAL A 79 -2.85 -0.54 -0.55
CA VAL A 79 -1.47 -0.97 -0.26
C VAL A 79 -1.30 -2.47 -0.46
N ALA A 80 -2.28 -3.28 -0.02
CA ALA A 80 -2.29 -4.72 -0.25
C ALA A 80 -2.32 -5.07 -1.74
N ARG A 81 -3.11 -4.36 -2.55
CA ARG A 81 -3.16 -4.50 -4.02
C ARG A 81 -1.79 -4.21 -4.65
N ILE A 82 -1.12 -3.13 -4.24
CA ILE A 82 0.22 -2.78 -4.72
C ILE A 82 1.25 -3.83 -4.30
N HIS A 83 1.20 -4.28 -3.04
CA HIS A 83 2.05 -5.35 -2.53
C HIS A 83 1.92 -6.62 -3.36
N ASN A 84 0.68 -7.10 -3.58
CA ASN A 84 0.44 -8.33 -4.32
C ASN A 84 0.93 -8.20 -5.77
N ARG A 85 0.63 -7.10 -6.44
CA ARG A 85 1.14 -6.83 -7.79
C ARG A 85 2.67 -6.88 -7.86
N ILE A 86 3.37 -6.24 -6.91
CA ILE A 86 4.84 -6.22 -6.88
C ILE A 86 5.38 -7.63 -6.58
N ASN A 87 4.81 -8.31 -5.59
CA ASN A 87 5.23 -9.66 -5.20
C ASN A 87 5.02 -10.67 -6.34
N GLU A 88 3.86 -10.66 -7.00
CA GLU A 88 3.58 -11.49 -8.17
C GLU A 88 4.54 -11.18 -9.33
N THR A 89 4.81 -9.91 -9.61
CA THR A 89 5.76 -9.53 -10.66
C THR A 89 7.17 -10.03 -10.35
N LEU A 90 7.67 -9.80 -9.13
CA LEU A 90 9.01 -10.24 -8.72
C LEU A 90 9.13 -11.76 -8.65
N PHE A 91 8.06 -12.48 -8.32
CA PHE A 91 8.07 -13.94 -8.19
C PHE A 91 7.91 -14.64 -9.54
N ASP A 92 6.92 -14.25 -10.35
CA ASP A 92 6.58 -14.96 -11.59
C ASP A 92 7.34 -14.42 -12.81
N ARG A 93 7.60 -13.11 -12.86
CA ARG A 93 8.12 -12.42 -14.06
C ARG A 93 9.10 -11.29 -13.69
N PRO A 94 10.20 -11.59 -12.98
CA PRO A 94 11.10 -10.56 -12.46
C PRO A 94 11.70 -9.65 -13.54
N GLN A 95 11.87 -10.14 -14.77
CA GLN A 95 12.34 -9.35 -15.90
C GLN A 95 11.37 -8.24 -16.34
N ASP A 96 10.09 -8.34 -15.96
CA ASP A 96 9.06 -7.35 -16.26
C ASP A 96 8.98 -6.25 -15.18
N TYR A 97 9.72 -6.39 -14.07
CA TYR A 97 9.68 -5.42 -12.98
C TYR A 97 10.31 -4.08 -13.41
N ALA A 98 9.53 -3.00 -13.26
CA ALA A 98 9.99 -1.64 -13.42
C ALA A 98 9.49 -0.78 -12.24
N PRO A 99 10.35 -0.03 -11.54
CA PRO A 99 9.91 0.89 -10.50
C PRO A 99 8.94 1.93 -11.05
N ARG A 100 7.92 2.27 -10.28
CA ARG A 100 7.01 3.34 -10.66
C ARG A 100 7.59 4.69 -10.24
N PHE A 101 7.94 5.52 -11.22
CA PHE A 101 8.26 6.92 -10.99
C PHE A 101 7.13 7.79 -11.54
N THR A 102 6.73 8.80 -10.75
CA THR A 102 5.88 9.90 -11.20
C THR A 102 6.78 10.98 -11.81
N THR A 103 6.46 11.46 -13.00
CA THR A 103 7.05 12.67 -13.60
C THR A 103 6.58 13.93 -12.90
#